data_AF-A0A6I6DGJ7-F1
#
_entry.id   AF-A0A6I6DGJ7-F1
#
_cell.length_a   1.000
_cell.length_b   1.000
_cell.length_c   1.000
_cell.angle_alpha   90.00
_cell.angle_beta   90.00
_cell.angle_gamma   90.00
#
_symmetry.space_group_name_H-M   'P 1'
#
loop_
_entity.id
_entity.type
_entity.pdbx_description
1 polymer ?
#
loop_
_entity_poly.entity_id
_entity_poly.type
_entity_poly.pdbx_seq_one_letter_code
_entity_poly.pdbx_strand_id
1 'polypeptide(L)'
;MPYKPKTPCRYPGCPELTTNTYCKFHTNDRPSAASRGYDSRWRKARKRFLKANPLCRYCEKEGRITPATVVDHIVPHRGDEKLFWDEGNWQPLCKRCHDRKTRTKDQYQEYSY
;
A
#
# COMPACT_ATOMS: atom_id res chain seq x y z
N MET A 1 -40.82 5.42 -11.78
CA MET A 1 -39.57 6.09 -11.35
C MET A 1 -38.57 5.98 -12.49
N PRO A 2 -37.95 7.08 -12.96
CA PRO A 2 -36.98 7.01 -14.05
C PRO A 2 -35.72 6.24 -13.61
N TYR A 3 -35.22 5.35 -14.47
CA TYR A 3 -34.00 4.60 -14.22
C TYR A 3 -32.76 5.45 -14.53
N LYS A 4 -31.70 5.24 -13.76
CA LYS A 4 -30.41 5.88 -14.00
C LYS A 4 -29.84 5.40 -15.36
N PRO A 5 -29.40 6.31 -16.26
CA PRO A 5 -28.77 5.92 -17.51
C PRO A 5 -27.44 5.20 -17.26
N LYS A 6 -27.07 4.29 -18.17
CA LYS A 6 -25.77 3.60 -18.11
C LYS A 6 -24.65 4.59 -18.39
N THR A 7 -23.52 4.43 -17.70
CA THR A 7 -22.32 5.26 -17.85
C THR A 7 -21.17 4.46 -18.44
N PRO A 8 -20.23 5.09 -19.18
CA PRO A 8 -19.04 4.41 -19.67
C PRO A 8 -18.21 3.79 -18.55
N CYS A 9 -17.63 2.62 -18.81
CA CYS A 9 -16.66 1.98 -17.94
C CYS A 9 -15.43 2.88 -17.71
N ARG A 10 -14.94 2.97 -16.48
CA ARG A 10 -13.73 3.76 -16.16
C ARG A 10 -12.40 3.10 -16.55
N TYR A 11 -12.40 1.87 -17.03
CA TYR A 11 -11.18 1.23 -17.50
C TYR A 11 -10.70 1.92 -18.80
N PRO A 12 -9.43 2.36 -18.89
CA PRO A 12 -8.93 3.07 -20.06
C PRO A 12 -9.18 2.30 -21.36
N GLY A 13 -9.86 2.93 -22.33
CA GLY A 13 -10.16 2.33 -23.64
C GLY A 13 -11.31 1.32 -23.65
N CYS A 14 -12.04 1.12 -22.55
CA CYS A 14 -13.18 0.20 -22.52
C CYS A 14 -14.44 0.85 -23.12
N PRO A 15 -15.06 0.28 -24.18
CA PRO A 15 -16.25 0.84 -24.81
C PRO A 15 -17.56 0.49 -24.09
N GLU A 16 -17.52 -0.38 -23.06
CA GLU A 16 -18.72 -0.92 -22.42
C GLU A 16 -19.46 0.09 -21.54
N LEU A 17 -20.80 0.08 -21.61
CA LEU A 17 -21.68 0.84 -20.74
C LEU A 17 -22.11 0.01 -19.53
N THR A 18 -21.95 0.57 -18.34
CA THR A 18 -22.23 -0.10 -17.06
C THR A 18 -23.08 0.78 -16.15
N THR A 19 -23.82 0.16 -15.23
CA THR A 19 -24.51 0.86 -14.13
C THR A 19 -23.58 1.13 -12.94
N ASN A 20 -22.41 0.47 -12.92
CA ASN A 20 -21.38 0.54 -11.89
C ASN A 20 -20.14 1.32 -12.37
N THR A 21 -19.10 1.40 -11.55
CA THR A 21 -17.82 2.05 -11.91
C THR A 21 -17.10 1.32 -13.05
N TYR A 22 -17.20 0.00 -13.09
CA TYR A 22 -16.56 -0.85 -14.10
C TYR A 22 -17.57 -1.84 -14.71
N CYS A 23 -17.27 -2.35 -15.90
CA CYS A 23 -18.05 -3.41 -16.53
C CYS A 23 -17.70 -4.78 -15.90
N LYS A 24 -18.47 -5.82 -16.23
CA LYS A 24 -18.26 -7.18 -15.71
C LYS A 24 -16.88 -7.77 -16.00
N PHE A 25 -16.15 -7.24 -16.99
CA PHE A 25 -14.81 -7.67 -17.37
C PHE A 25 -13.69 -6.94 -16.61
N HIS A 26 -14.00 -5.81 -15.97
CA HIS A 26 -13.04 -4.97 -15.26
C HIS A 26 -13.42 -4.88 -13.79
N THR A 27 -13.61 -6.03 -13.15
CA THR A 27 -13.82 -6.08 -11.71
C THR A 27 -12.58 -5.55 -10.99
N ASN A 28 -12.79 -4.89 -9.87
CA ASN A 28 -11.68 -4.46 -9.03
C ASN A 28 -11.14 -5.70 -8.31
N ASP A 29 -10.28 -6.47 -9.00
CA ASP A 29 -9.75 -7.75 -8.53
C ASP A 29 -8.76 -7.60 -7.36
N ARG A 30 -8.57 -6.36 -6.87
CA ARG A 30 -7.70 -6.11 -5.74
C ARG A 30 -8.30 -6.73 -4.48
N PRO A 31 -7.61 -7.71 -3.85
CA PRO A 31 -8.09 -8.31 -2.63
C PRO A 31 -8.22 -7.26 -1.51
N SER A 32 -9.16 -7.50 -0.59
CA SER A 32 -9.38 -6.67 0.59
C SER A 32 -8.08 -6.40 1.36
N ALA A 33 -8.02 -5.31 2.12
CA ALA A 33 -6.83 -5.03 2.93
C ALA A 33 -6.52 -6.17 3.92
N ALA A 34 -7.55 -6.77 4.53
CA ALA A 34 -7.40 -7.88 5.46
C ALA A 34 -6.83 -9.12 4.78
N SER A 35 -7.34 -9.50 3.60
CA SER A 35 -6.81 -10.63 2.83
C SER A 35 -5.41 -10.38 2.27
N ARG A 36 -4.92 -9.14 2.27
CA ARG A 36 -3.52 -8.78 1.95
C ARG A 36 -2.60 -8.72 3.18
N GLY A 37 -3.08 -9.16 4.35
CA GLY A 37 -2.30 -9.19 5.60
C GLY A 37 -2.46 -7.96 6.49
N TYR A 38 -3.18 -6.91 6.06
CA TYR A 38 -3.40 -5.67 6.84
C TYR A 38 -4.60 -5.79 7.80
N ASP A 39 -4.65 -6.87 8.55
CA ASP A 39 -5.74 -7.23 9.47
C ASP A 39 -5.56 -6.62 10.89
N SER A 40 -6.31 -7.12 11.89
CA SER A 40 -6.19 -6.68 13.28
C SER A 40 -4.84 -7.04 13.92
N ARG A 41 -4.26 -8.18 13.54
CA ARG A 41 -2.94 -8.63 13.99
C ARG A 41 -1.88 -7.63 13.51
N TRP A 42 -1.94 -7.21 12.25
CA TRP A 42 -1.05 -6.19 11.71
C TRP A 42 -1.18 -4.87 12.45
N ARG A 43 -2.42 -4.42 12.71
CA ARG A 43 -2.65 -3.17 13.47
C ARG A 43 -2.00 -3.20 14.86
N LYS A 44 -2.03 -4.33 15.55
CA LYS A 44 -1.39 -4.50 16.87
C LYS A 44 0.14 -4.48 16.75
N ALA A 45 0.70 -5.23 15.80
CA ALA A 45 2.13 -5.29 15.57
C ALA A 45 2.70 -3.92 15.16
N ARG A 46 2.04 -3.24 14.22
CA ARG A 46 2.36 -1.87 13.78
C ARG A 46 2.42 -0.89 14.95
N LYS A 47 1.43 -0.92 15.86
CA LYS A 47 1.42 -0.04 17.04
C LYS A 47 2.61 -0.30 17.96
N ARG A 48 2.94 -1.57 18.22
CA ARG A 48 4.10 -1.97 19.04
C ARG A 48 5.39 -1.46 18.40
N PHE A 49 5.56 -1.70 17.10
CA PHE A 49 6.77 -1.32 16.37
C PHE A 49 6.98 0.19 16.35
N LEU A 50 5.93 0.99 16.07
CA LEU A 50 6.03 2.46 16.08
C LEU A 50 6.29 3.03 17.48
N LYS A 51 5.82 2.37 18.54
CA LYS A 51 6.13 2.78 19.92
C LYS A 51 7.61 2.57 20.25
N ALA A 52 8.20 1.46 19.78
CA ALA A 52 9.62 1.18 19.95
C ALA A 52 10.51 2.01 19.01
N ASN A 53 9.99 2.39 17.85
CA ASN A 53 10.70 3.13 16.80
C ASN A 53 9.98 4.44 16.47
N PRO A 54 10.06 5.47 17.35
CA PRO A 54 9.25 6.67 17.24
C PRO A 54 9.71 7.63 16.14
N LEU A 55 10.94 7.49 15.62
CA LEU A 55 11.53 8.41 14.66
C LEU A 55 11.58 7.82 13.24
N CYS A 56 11.42 8.69 12.24
CA CYS A 56 11.55 8.33 10.84
C CYS A 56 13.03 8.02 10.52
N ARG A 57 13.32 6.79 10.11
CA ARG A 57 14.67 6.31 9.77
C ARG A 57 15.34 7.14 8.66
N TYR A 58 14.57 7.64 7.69
CA TYR A 58 15.13 8.48 6.61
C TYR A 58 15.44 9.90 7.08
N CYS A 59 14.57 10.47 7.91
CA CYS A 59 14.82 11.79 8.46
C CYS A 59 16.01 11.77 9.43
N GLU A 60 16.11 10.73 10.27
CA GLU A 60 17.21 10.55 11.22
C GLU A 60 18.58 10.47 10.51
N LYS A 61 18.66 9.71 9.40
CA LYS A 61 19.87 9.67 8.54
C LYS A 61 20.25 11.02 7.95
N GLU A 62 19.28 11.92 7.76
CA GLU A 62 19.49 13.29 7.28
C GLU A 62 19.66 14.29 8.44
N GLY A 63 19.80 13.82 9.70
CA GLY A 63 19.94 14.68 10.89
C GLY A 63 18.65 15.38 11.34
N ARG A 64 17.49 14.97 10.81
CA ARG A 64 16.18 15.57 11.10
C ARG A 64 15.38 14.72 12.07
N ILE A 65 14.91 15.32 13.16
CA ILE A 65 14.00 14.66 14.10
C ILE A 65 12.58 14.77 13.55
N THR A 66 11.99 13.65 13.13
CA THR A 66 10.62 13.62 12.61
C THR A 66 9.93 12.35 13.11
N PRO A 67 8.70 12.44 13.66
CA PRO A 67 7.99 11.27 14.12
C PRO A 67 7.69 10.30 12.96
N ALA A 68 7.86 9.01 13.20
CA ALA A 68 7.38 7.97 12.32
C ALA A 68 5.88 7.76 12.51
N THR A 69 5.16 7.73 11.41
CA THR A 69 3.70 7.56 11.40
C THR A 69 3.27 6.32 10.64
N VAL A 70 4.17 5.69 9.89
CA VAL A 70 3.90 4.48 9.12
C VAL A 70 5.04 3.48 9.27
N VAL A 71 4.68 2.19 9.20
CA VAL A 71 5.63 1.09 9.09
C VAL A 71 5.65 0.71 7.63
N ASP A 72 6.84 0.78 7.05
CA ASP A 72 7.11 0.48 5.66
C ASP A 72 7.91 -0.81 5.55
N HIS A 73 7.63 -1.62 4.53
CA HIS A 73 8.45 -2.77 4.19
C HIS A 73 9.64 -2.33 3.34
N ILE A 74 10.88 -2.58 3.79
CA ILE A 74 12.11 -2.20 3.08
C ILE A 74 12.10 -2.81 1.69
N VAL A 75 11.85 -4.12 1.62
CA VAL A 75 11.55 -4.87 0.40
C VAL A 75 10.04 -5.05 0.30
N PRO A 76 9.38 -4.59 -0.78
CA PRO A 76 7.96 -4.80 -0.98
C PRO A 76 7.60 -6.28 -0.99
N HIS A 77 6.69 -6.69 -0.10
CA HIS A 77 6.36 -8.11 0.07
C HIS A 77 5.64 -8.74 -1.14
N ARG A 78 4.93 -7.95 -1.97
CA ARG A 78 4.22 -8.41 -3.19
C ARG A 78 3.32 -9.65 -3.02
N GLY A 79 2.83 -9.89 -1.81
CA GLY A 79 2.02 -11.06 -1.46
C GLY A 79 2.76 -12.17 -0.71
N ASP A 80 4.08 -12.08 -0.56
CA ASP A 80 4.86 -12.97 0.30
C ASP A 80 4.55 -12.69 1.78
N GLU A 81 3.90 -13.65 2.44
CA GLU A 81 3.53 -13.54 3.86
C GLU A 81 4.75 -13.58 4.80
N LYS A 82 5.80 -14.34 4.47
CA LYS A 82 7.00 -14.41 5.31
C LYS A 82 7.70 -13.06 5.29
N LEU A 83 7.86 -12.48 4.12
CA LEU A 83 8.47 -11.16 3.95
C LEU A 83 7.61 -10.02 4.52
N PHE A 84 6.28 -10.21 4.54
CA PHE A 84 5.35 -9.28 5.20
C PHE A 84 5.53 -9.24 6.72
N TRP A 85 5.70 -10.41 7.35
CA TRP A 85 5.81 -10.56 8.80
C TRP A 85 7.24 -10.49 9.34
N ASP A 86 8.24 -10.38 8.47
CA ASP A 86 9.63 -10.15 8.87
C ASP A 86 9.81 -8.74 9.45
N GLU A 87 9.98 -8.64 10.76
CA GLU A 87 10.25 -7.37 11.45
C GLU A 87 11.60 -6.75 11.05
N GLY A 88 12.57 -7.56 10.58
CA GLY A 88 13.83 -7.07 10.00
C GLY A 88 13.61 -6.35 8.67
N ASN A 89 12.53 -6.69 7.96
CA ASN A 89 12.09 -6.00 6.76
C ASN A 89 11.22 -4.75 7.06
N TRP A 90 10.96 -4.41 8.33
CA TRP A 90 10.19 -3.22 8.68
C TRP A 90 11.09 -2.01 8.91
N GLN A 91 10.62 -0.83 8.51
CA GLN A 91 11.25 0.43 8.85
C GLN A 91 10.23 1.52 9.25
N PRO A 92 10.57 2.35 10.27
CA PRO A 92 9.73 3.46 10.69
C PRO A 92 9.91 4.65 9.74
N LEU A 93 8.84 5.12 9.11
CA LEU A 93 8.89 6.30 8.22
C LEU A 93 7.82 7.33 8.58
N CYS A 94 8.09 8.59 8.28
CA CYS A 94 7.04 9.61 8.19
C CYS A 94 6.33 9.48 6.84
N LYS A 95 5.08 9.96 6.77
CA LYS A 95 4.24 9.89 5.57
C LYS A 95 4.94 10.40 4.31
N ARG A 96 5.65 11.52 4.40
CA ARG A 96 6.40 12.11 3.29
C ARG A 96 7.51 11.19 2.75
N CYS A 97 8.29 10.58 3.63
CA CYS A 97 9.39 9.70 3.23
C CYS A 97 8.87 8.38 2.66
N HIS A 98 7.81 7.83 3.26
CA HIS A 98 7.11 6.66 2.73
C HIS A 98 6.60 6.89 1.32
N ASP A 99 5.84 7.98 1.09
CA ASP A 99 5.25 8.26 -0.23
C ASP A 99 6.32 8.51 -1.30
N ARG A 100 7.43 9.15 -0.91
CA ARG A 100 8.62 9.28 -1.78
C ARG A 100 9.15 7.90 -2.16
N LYS A 101 9.42 7.01 -1.19
CA LYS A 101 9.93 5.66 -1.43
C LYS A 101 9.00 4.87 -2.33
N THR A 102 7.70 4.83 -2.02
CA THR A 102 6.71 4.08 -2.82
C THR A 102 6.75 4.49 -4.28
N ARG A 103 6.82 5.80 -4.56
CA ARG A 103 6.85 6.32 -5.93
C ARG A 103 8.19 6.07 -6.63
N THR A 104 9.31 6.17 -5.92
CA THR A 104 10.64 6.11 -6.56
C THR A 104 11.24 4.71 -6.62
N LYS A 105 10.95 3.85 -5.65
CA LYS A 105 11.61 2.54 -5.46
C LYS A 105 10.64 1.38 -5.61
N ASP A 106 9.42 1.49 -5.08
CA ASP A 106 8.50 0.35 -5.03
C ASP A 106 7.60 0.25 -6.28
N GLN A 107 7.59 1.30 -7.12
CA GLN A 107 6.69 1.41 -8.28
C GLN A 107 6.98 0.34 -9.35
N TYR A 108 8.24 -0.06 -9.53
CA TYR A 108 8.64 -1.03 -10.55
C TYR A 108 9.29 -2.26 -9.92
N GLN A 109 9.02 -3.43 -10.51
CA GLN A 109 9.70 -4.66 -10.15
C GLN A 109 11.01 -4.73 -10.91
N GLU A 110 12.11 -4.48 -10.20
CA GLU A 110 13.44 -4.79 -10.70
C GLU A 110 13.62 -6.31 -10.67
N TYR A 111 13.91 -6.89 -11.83
CA TYR A 111 14.27 -8.30 -11.98
C TYR A 111 15.79 -8.37 -12.20
N SER A 112 16.52 -9.07 -11.35
CA SER A 112 17.91 -9.43 -11.61
C SER A 112 17.95 -10.85 -12.20
N TYR A 113 18.70 -11.03 -13.28
CA TYR A 113 18.92 -12.31 -13.96
C TYR A 113 20.22 -12.95 -13.49
#